data_AF-A0A9E2GIW8-F1
#
_entry.id   AF-A0A9E2GIW8-F1
#
_cell.length_a   1.000
_cell.length_b   1.000
_cell.length_c   1.000
_cell.angle_alpha   90.00
_cell.angle_beta   90.00
_cell.angle_gamma   90.00
#
_symmetry.space_group_name_H-M   'P 1'
#
loop_
_entity.id
_entity.type
_entity.pdbx_description
1 polymer ?
#
loop_
_entity_poly.entity_id
_entity_poly.type
_entity_poly.pdbx_seq_one_letter_code
_entity_poly.pdbx_strand_id
1 'polypeptide(L)' 'MPLVTFYFQLHQPFRLHPEKDKFLWEEMNRSVFLKVAEKCYLPATQMFTELVTANPAFKITLGMSGTFLE' A
#
# COMPACT_ATOMS: atom_id res chain seq x y z
N MET A 1 -9.23 -1.81 30.58
CA MET A 1 -8.01 -1.78 29.75
C MET A 1 -8.32 -1.01 28.48
N PRO A 2 -7.45 -0.09 28.04
CA PRO A 2 -7.64 0.59 26.76
C PRO A 2 -7.52 -0.41 25.60
N LEU A 3 -8.35 -0.23 24.58
CA LEU A 3 -8.24 -0.94 23.31
C LEU A 3 -7.42 -0.08 22.34
N VAL A 4 -6.47 -0.70 21.66
CA VAL A 4 -5.64 -0.05 20.63
C VAL A 4 -5.94 -0.71 19.29
N THR A 5 -6.14 0.10 18.26
CA THR A 5 -6.33 -0.37 16.89
C THR A 5 -5.27 0.24 15.99
N PHE A 6 -4.49 -0.61 15.34
CA PHE A 6 -3.59 -0.19 14.27
C PHE A 6 -4.33 -0.21 12.94
N TYR A 7 -4.42 0.95 12.31
CA TYR A 7 -5.01 1.12 10.99
C TYR A 7 -3.95 1.68 10.04
N PHE A 8 -3.75 1.02 8.90
CA PHE A 8 -2.86 1.48 7.85
C PHE A 8 -3.61 1.61 6.52
N GLN A 9 -3.36 2.69 5.81
CA GLN A 9 -3.96 2.94 4.50
C GLN A 9 -2.92 2.72 3.39
N LEU A 10 -3.19 1.77 2.51
CA LEU A 10 -2.45 1.56 1.27
C LEU A 10 -3.03 2.49 0.21
N HIS A 11 -2.19 3.38 -0.31
CA HIS A 11 -2.57 4.36 -1.32
C HIS A 11 -1.35 4.67 -2.20
N GLN A 12 -1.54 4.59 -3.52
CA GLN A 12 -0.55 4.98 -4.51
C GLN A 12 -1.27 5.69 -5.66
N PRO A 13 -1.18 7.02 -5.79
CA PRO A 13 -1.84 7.74 -6.88
C PRO A 13 -1.08 7.60 -8.20
N PHE A 14 -1.81 7.73 -9.31
CA PHE A 14 -1.25 7.86 -10.65
C PHE A 14 -0.78 9.30 -10.93
N ARG A 15 0.39 9.40 -11.54
CA ARG A 15 0.95 10.64 -12.07
C ARG A 15 0.45 10.87 -13.48
N LEU A 16 0.16 12.13 -13.79
CA LEU A 16 -0.11 12.59 -15.14
C LEU A 16 1.19 12.63 -15.95
N HIS A 17 1.05 12.43 -17.25
CA HIS A 17 2.16 12.60 -18.18
C HIS A 17 2.55 14.09 -18.27
N PRO A 18 3.85 14.44 -18.33
CA PRO A 18 4.28 15.84 -18.45
C PRO A 18 3.90 16.48 -19.80
N GLU A 19 3.78 15.66 -20.85
CA GLU A 19 3.26 16.09 -22.16
C GLU A 19 1.73 16.17 -22.14
N LYS A 20 1.16 17.28 -22.61
CA LYS A 20 -0.27 17.64 -22.48
C LYS A 20 -1.23 16.77 -23.30
N ASP A 21 -0.74 16.10 -24.33
CA ASP A 21 -1.48 15.20 -25.21
C ASP A 21 -1.55 13.76 -24.67
N LYS A 22 -0.85 13.48 -23.57
CA LYS A 22 -0.83 12.18 -22.89
C LYS A 22 -1.50 12.31 -21.52
N PHE A 23 -2.27 11.31 -21.12
CA PHE A 23 -3.02 11.35 -19.87
C PHE A 23 -2.20 10.88 -18.66
N LEU A 24 -2.02 9.57 -18.49
CA LEU A 24 -1.25 8.98 -17.38
C LEU A 24 0.19 8.65 -17.80
N TRP A 25 1.11 8.78 -16.84
CA TRP A 25 2.52 8.43 -17.03
C TRP A 25 2.80 6.98 -16.63
N GLU A 26 2.35 6.04 -17.46
CA GLU A 26 2.38 4.60 -17.15
C GLU A 26 3.76 4.08 -16.72
N GLU A 27 4.82 4.42 -17.44
CA GLU A 27 6.19 3.98 -17.10
C GLU A 27 6.65 4.47 -15.72
N MET A 28 6.39 5.75 -15.43
CA MET A 28 6.72 6.34 -14.13
C MET A 28 5.85 5.78 -13.01
N ASN A 29 4.55 5.58 -13.27
CA ASN A 29 3.64 5.01 -12.29
C ASN A 29 4.03 3.59 -11.94
N ARG A 30 4.33 2.75 -12.95
CA ARG A 30 4.81 1.39 -12.75
C ARG A 30 6.12 1.35 -11.97
N SER A 31 7.12 2.15 -12.38
CA SER A 31 8.42 2.15 -11.71
C SER A 31 8.35 2.63 -10.26
N VAL A 32 7.54 3.66 -9.98
CA VAL A 32 7.31 4.12 -8.60
C VAL A 32 6.54 3.08 -7.80
N PHE A 33 5.48 2.50 -8.35
CA PHE A 33 4.69 1.50 -7.65
C PHE A 33 5.55 0.29 -7.26
N LEU A 34 6.34 -0.25 -8.19
CA LEU A 34 7.25 -1.38 -7.91
C LEU A 34 8.26 -1.03 -6.82
N LYS A 35 8.90 0.14 -6.90
CA LYS A 35 9.85 0.61 -5.89
C LYS A 35 9.21 0.71 -4.50
N VAL A 36 7.98 1.22 -4.40
CA VAL A 36 7.28 1.36 -3.12
C VAL A 36 6.78 0.00 -2.62
N ALA A 37 6.31 -0.87 -3.51
CA ALA A 37 5.89 -2.22 -3.17
C ALA A 37 7.04 -3.05 -2.57
N GLU A 38 8.21 -3.03 -3.20
CA GLU A 38 9.40 -3.72 -2.71
C GLU A 38 9.88 -3.18 -1.36
N LYS A 39 9.82 -1.87 -1.15
CA LYS A 39 10.36 -1.23 0.06
C LYS A 39 9.38 -1.14 1.22
N CYS A 40 8.08 -1.16 0.95
CA CYS A 40 7.06 -0.83 1.95
C CYS A 40 5.96 -1.88 2.00
N TYR A 41 5.21 -2.10 0.91
CA TYR A 41 3.99 -2.90 0.98
C TYR A 41 4.27 -4.39 1.22
N LEU A 42 5.19 -4.99 0.46
CA LEU A 42 5.56 -6.39 0.61
C LEU A 42 6.18 -6.70 1.98
N PRO A 43 7.23 -5.99 2.45
CA PRO A 43 7.82 -6.30 3.76
C PRO A 43 6.84 -6.06 4.91
N ALA A 44 6.02 -5.00 4.85
CA ALA A 44 5.04 -4.74 5.91
C ALA A 44 3.94 -5.80 5.96
N THR A 45 3.38 -6.20 4.81
CA THR A 45 2.32 -7.21 4.77
C THR A 45 2.83 -8.59 5.19
N GLN A 46 4.06 -8.96 4.84
CA GLN A 46 4.71 -10.18 5.31
C GLN A 46 4.88 -10.17 6.84
N MET A 47 5.50 -9.13 7.39
CA MET A 47 5.68 -8.96 8.83
C MET A 47 4.34 -9.02 9.57
N PHE A 48 3.32 -8.32 9.09
CA PHE A 48 2.01 -8.35 9.73
C PHE A 48 1.33 -9.71 9.64
N THR A 49 1.50 -10.44 8.53
CA THR A 49 0.98 -11.80 8.38
C THR A 49 1.59 -12.74 9.43
N GLU A 50 2.90 -12.64 9.65
CA GLU A 50 3.60 -13.40 10.70
C GLU A 50 3.08 -13.03 12.10
N LEU A 51 2.93 -11.74 12.39
CA LEU A 51 2.46 -11.26 13.68
C LEU A 51 1.03 -11.70 14.01
N VAL A 52 0.09 -11.56 13.07
CA VAL A 52 -1.31 -11.96 13.31
C VAL A 52 -1.48 -13.47 13.39
N THR A 53 -0.61 -14.24 12.72
CA THR A 53 -0.58 -15.70 12.81
C THR A 53 -0.03 -16.15 14.16
N ALA A 54 1.08 -15.56 14.61
CA ALA A 54 1.71 -15.90 15.88
C ALA A 54 0.94 -15.40 17.11
N ASN A 55 0.13 -14.34 16.97
CA ASN A 55 -0.55 -13.69 18.10
C ASN A 55 -2.05 -13.53 17.82
N PRO A 56 -2.91 -14.54 18.12
CA PRO A 56 -4.33 -14.51 17.77
C PRO A 56 -5.13 -13.33 18.36
N ALA A 57 -4.66 -12.74 19.46
CA ALA A 57 -5.27 -11.56 20.08
C ALA A 57 -4.83 -10.22 19.44
N PHE A 58 -3.73 -10.21 18.68
CA PHE A 58 -3.26 -9.04 17.95
C PHE A 58 -4.10 -8.85 16.67
N LYS A 59 -4.62 -7.65 16.48
CA LYS A 59 -5.48 -7.28 15.34
C LYS A 59 -5.00 -5.98 14.71
N ILE A 60 -5.07 -5.93 13.40
CA ILE A 60 -4.79 -4.74 12.59
C ILE A 60 -5.90 -4.57 11.55
N THR A 61 -5.97 -3.40 10.92
CA THR A 61 -6.81 -3.17 9.75
C THR A 61 -5.98 -2.49 8.66
N LEU A 62 -6.13 -2.98 7.43
CA LEU A 62 -5.54 -2.38 6.23
C LEU A 62 -6.68 -1.85 5.35
N GLY A 63 -6.69 -0.56 5.08
CA GLY A 63 -7.53 0.06 4.05
C GLY A 63 -6.77 0.15 2.73
N MET A 64 -7.46 0.00 1.61
CA MET A 64 -6.89 0.20 0.27
C MET A 64 -7.74 1.21 -0.49
N SER A 65 -7.12 2.23 -1.07
CA SER A 65 -7.86 3.19 -1.92
C SER A 65 -8.22 2.52 -3.24
N GLY A 66 -9.32 2.92 -3.89
CA GLY A 66 -9.68 2.39 -5.21
C GLY A 66 -8.52 2.48 -6.22
N THR A 67 -7.83 3.62 -6.27
CA THR A 67 -6.65 3.84 -7.12
C THR A 67 -5.48 2.90 -6.84
N PHE A 68 -5.40 2.30 -5.66
CA PHE A 68 -4.34 1.35 -5.34
C PHE A 68 -4.62 -0.05 -5.92
N LEU A 69 -5.89 -0.37 -6.17
CA LEU A 69 -6.34 -1.66 -6.66
C LEU A 69 -6.37 -1.75 -8.20
N GLU A 70 -6.30 -0.60 -8.88
CA GLU A 70 -6.18 -0.47 -10.34
C GLU A 70 -4.73 -0.74 -10.79
#